data_AF-A0A5B7BR28-F1
#
_entry.id   AF-A0A5B7BR28-F1
#
_cell.length_a   1.000
_cell.length_b   1.000
_cell.length_c   1.000
_cell.angle_alpha   90.00
_cell.angle_beta   90.00
_cell.angle_gamma   90.00
#
_symmetry.space_group_name_H-M   'P 1'
#
loop_
_entity.id
_entity.type
_entity.pdbx_description
1 polymer ?
#
loop_
_entity_poly.entity_id
_entity_poly.type
_entity_poly.pdbx_seq_one_letter_code
_entity_poly.pdbx_strand_id
1 'polypeptide(L)'
;RYTPRGIQIRRPQLYDELQDYISYSHTSNMGERITPIADRQVIDPPAPPQLNLQRTKMSRVTDYLQDNSRIGTLRSHYDKHRRYVDLYLQAIFDSLVVLYTTLFLAQWHHFKRFMEQFTPPQGVSSWTYAARAYISVWIHDLYVSNRDAVKKLSPLAFSQHFSHEEVYYSYEYDEFLIRLNASIRPTHIKGTMEDTLYIPILDPNPNWNVNNSFHIQNFVLNYDLISGLIGIMKDRKAWNMSTIVSDTIGRPSWLFDWHIDNKCCAWFPSEGNYTMDDVSIAYIIGVACTPKLGPRDVDDWQNFPNGLVPQNVNVNDYERIVDRRFFGSYEVRTLEQRQYLLCSTVEEVATSMRSTRRKTKKDKQQLASKSAATGNVPSESGLSGSSQSGEAQQLVPQFQLIDWTYYHLVVLNLDIHTRSGALKMMAQS
;
A
#
# COMPACT_ATOMS: atom_id res chain seq x y z
N ARG A 1 -53.13 -59.41 -18.22
CA ARG A 1 -51.70 -59.61 -18.57
C ARG A 1 -51.00 -58.31 -18.24
N TYR A 2 -50.12 -58.13 -17.24
CA TYR A 2 -49.47 -58.98 -16.24
C TYR A 2 -49.19 -58.04 -15.03
N THR A 3 -49.53 -58.47 -13.81
CA THR A 3 -48.88 -58.09 -12.51
C THR A 3 -47.63 -59.01 -12.31
N PRO A 4 -46.74 -58.96 -11.26
CA PRO A 4 -46.97 -58.52 -9.86
C PRO A 4 -45.76 -58.07 -8.95
N ARG A 5 -46.09 -57.72 -7.66
CA ARG A 5 -45.41 -57.96 -6.34
C ARG A 5 -44.10 -57.19 -5.95
N GLY A 6 -43.80 -56.86 -4.68
CA GLY A 6 -44.37 -57.16 -3.34
C GLY A 6 -43.70 -56.27 -2.24
N ILE A 7 -44.38 -55.87 -1.15
CA ILE A 7 -44.57 -56.48 0.21
C ILE A 7 -43.87 -55.62 1.30
N GLN A 8 -44.64 -55.27 2.34
CA GLN A 8 -44.28 -54.55 3.59
C GLN A 8 -43.52 -55.44 4.60
N ILE A 9 -42.90 -54.84 5.64
CA ILE A 9 -43.04 -55.21 7.08
C ILE A 9 -42.43 -54.14 8.01
N ARG A 10 -43.03 -53.99 9.21
CA ARG A 10 -42.82 -53.02 10.31
C ARG A 10 -41.65 -53.37 11.27
N ARG A 11 -41.25 -52.36 12.06
CA ARG A 11 -40.36 -52.35 13.26
C ARG A 11 -40.70 -53.40 14.34
N PRO A 12 -39.78 -53.57 15.31
CA PRO A 12 -40.13 -53.17 16.70
C PRO A 12 -39.04 -52.39 17.46
N GLN A 13 -39.48 -51.71 18.53
CA GLN A 13 -38.73 -51.02 19.59
C GLN A 13 -38.25 -52.01 20.66
N LEU A 14 -37.22 -51.65 21.44
CA LEU A 14 -37.03 -52.14 22.82
C LEU A 14 -36.26 -51.12 23.67
N TYR A 15 -36.58 -51.14 24.96
CA TYR A 15 -36.45 -50.14 26.01
C TYR A 15 -35.39 -50.55 27.07
N ASP A 16 -35.03 -49.58 27.92
CA ASP A 16 -34.69 -49.63 29.36
C ASP A 16 -33.30 -50.02 29.92
N GLU A 17 -32.74 -49.02 30.62
CA GLU A 17 -32.28 -48.94 32.03
C GLU A 17 -31.40 -50.02 32.67
N LEU A 18 -30.32 -49.55 33.33
CA LEU A 18 -29.80 -50.09 34.60
C LEU A 18 -29.10 -48.98 35.41
N GLN A 19 -29.66 -48.64 36.58
CA GLN A 19 -29.02 -47.98 37.72
C GLN A 19 -28.23 -49.02 38.54
N ASP A 20 -27.21 -48.60 39.32
CA ASP A 20 -27.16 -48.81 40.79
C ASP A 20 -25.80 -48.49 41.49
N TYR A 21 -25.92 -47.66 42.54
CA TYR A 21 -25.35 -47.73 43.90
C TYR A 21 -23.82 -47.71 44.15
N ILE A 22 -23.17 -46.84 44.94
CA ILE A 22 -23.33 -46.27 46.32
C ILE A 22 -22.23 -46.77 47.32
N SER A 23 -21.35 -45.84 47.73
CA SER A 23 -20.85 -45.52 49.10
C SER A 23 -19.69 -46.23 49.86
N TYR A 24 -19.10 -45.39 50.75
CA TYR A 24 -18.27 -45.58 51.98
C TYR A 24 -16.73 -45.67 51.83
N SER A 25 -15.86 -45.07 52.68
CA SER A 25 -15.97 -44.38 53.98
C SER A 25 -14.66 -43.64 54.38
N HIS A 26 -14.77 -42.73 55.37
CA HIS A 26 -13.74 -41.95 56.08
C HIS A 26 -12.71 -42.75 56.94
N THR A 27 -11.47 -42.25 57.13
CA THR A 27 -10.96 -41.58 58.38
C THR A 27 -9.43 -41.32 58.42
N SER A 28 -9.10 -40.19 59.08
CA SER A 28 -7.86 -39.50 59.54
C SER A 28 -6.55 -40.25 59.88
N ASN A 29 -5.37 -39.63 59.57
CA ASN A 29 -4.37 -39.23 60.59
C ASN A 29 -3.17 -38.36 60.07
N MET A 30 -3.02 -37.19 60.73
CA MET A 30 -1.84 -36.39 61.11
C MET A 30 -0.45 -36.55 60.43
N GLY A 31 0.19 -35.40 60.11
CA GLY A 31 1.66 -35.24 60.10
C GLY A 31 2.23 -34.25 59.07
N GLU A 32 2.86 -33.18 59.55
CA GLU A 32 3.41 -32.01 58.82
C GLU A 32 4.42 -32.30 57.69
N ARG A 33 4.38 -31.52 56.60
CA ARG A 33 5.40 -30.49 56.22
C ARG A 33 5.27 -29.97 54.77
N ILE A 34 5.43 -28.65 54.64
CA ILE A 34 5.83 -27.82 53.46
C ILE A 34 4.70 -27.30 52.54
N THR A 35 4.45 -25.99 52.60
CA THR A 35 3.97 -25.15 51.48
C THR A 35 5.18 -24.54 50.76
N PRO A 36 5.16 -24.44 49.42
CA PRO A 36 4.52 -23.31 48.74
C PRO A 36 3.57 -23.75 47.61
N ILE A 37 2.43 -23.05 47.51
CA ILE A 37 1.38 -23.28 46.50
C ILE A 37 1.94 -22.94 45.12
N ALA A 38 1.98 -23.97 44.28
CA ALA A 38 2.23 -23.90 42.84
C ALA A 38 0.97 -23.49 42.06
N ASP A 39 1.22 -22.80 40.95
CA ASP A 39 0.54 -22.94 39.67
C ASP A 39 -0.99 -23.00 39.67
N ARG A 40 -1.60 -21.80 39.58
CA ARG A 40 -2.89 -21.66 38.90
C ARG A 40 -2.69 -22.03 37.43
N GLN A 41 -3.06 -23.26 37.08
CA GLN A 41 -3.34 -23.62 35.69
C GLN A 41 -4.47 -22.72 35.18
N VAL A 42 -4.13 -21.81 34.27
CA VAL A 42 -5.10 -21.08 33.46
C VAL A 42 -5.70 -22.10 32.50
N ILE A 43 -6.97 -22.44 32.70
CA ILE A 43 -7.74 -23.22 31.73
C ILE A 43 -8.10 -22.26 30.60
N ASP A 44 -7.45 -22.42 29.44
CA ASP A 44 -7.82 -21.68 28.25
C ASP A 44 -9.26 -22.03 27.84
N PRO A 45 -10.08 -21.04 27.46
CA PRO A 45 -11.44 -21.31 26.99
C PRO A 45 -11.40 -22.17 25.72
N PRO A 46 -12.34 -23.11 25.53
CA PRO A 46 -12.39 -23.92 24.33
C PRO A 46 -12.56 -23.03 23.09
N ALA A 47 -11.72 -23.25 22.09
CA ALA A 47 -11.77 -22.53 20.83
C ALA A 47 -13.19 -22.62 20.21
N PRO A 48 -13.72 -21.51 19.65
CA PRO A 48 -15.01 -21.55 18.97
C PRO A 48 -14.95 -22.56 17.81
N PRO A 49 -16.04 -23.32 17.56
CA PRO A 49 -16.06 -24.29 16.48
C PRO A 49 -15.80 -23.60 15.16
N GLN A 50 -14.77 -24.07 14.43
CA GLN A 50 -14.52 -23.62 13.07
C GLN A 50 -15.73 -23.99 12.21
N LEU A 51 -16.51 -22.98 11.82
CA LEU A 51 -17.58 -23.13 10.84
C LEU A 51 -16.94 -23.46 9.49
N ASN A 52 -16.81 -24.76 9.20
CA ASN A 52 -16.65 -25.25 7.84
C ASN A 52 -17.93 -24.88 7.07
N LEU A 53 -17.94 -23.68 6.46
CA LEU A 53 -19.00 -23.20 5.59
C LEU A 53 -18.98 -24.02 4.29
N GLN A 54 -19.48 -25.26 4.35
CA GLN A 54 -19.90 -25.97 3.15
C GLN A 54 -20.89 -25.06 2.40
N ARG A 55 -20.63 -24.78 1.11
CA ARG A 55 -21.53 -23.99 0.26
C ARG A 55 -22.95 -24.52 0.40
N THR A 56 -23.80 -23.74 1.08
CA THR A 56 -25.17 -24.14 1.37
C THR A 56 -25.99 -24.13 0.08
N LYS A 57 -27.14 -24.83 0.06
CA LYS A 57 -28.11 -24.72 -1.05
C LYS A 57 -28.51 -23.26 -1.31
N MET A 58 -28.52 -22.43 -0.26
CA MET A 58 -28.79 -21.00 -0.34
C MET A 58 -27.70 -20.24 -1.12
N SER A 59 -26.42 -20.62 -1.02
CA SER A 59 -25.35 -20.04 -1.84
C SER A 59 -25.62 -20.27 -3.32
N ARG A 60 -25.99 -21.48 -3.74
CA ARG A 60 -26.29 -21.78 -5.14
C ARG A 60 -27.53 -21.05 -5.66
N VAL A 61 -28.54 -20.88 -4.81
CA VAL A 61 -29.73 -20.07 -5.14
C VAL A 61 -29.35 -18.60 -5.28
N THR A 62 -28.46 -18.09 -4.41
CA THR A 62 -27.94 -16.73 -4.50
C THR A 62 -27.15 -16.52 -5.79
N ASP A 63 -26.24 -17.43 -6.12
CA ASP A 63 -25.47 -17.43 -7.37
C ASP A 63 -26.41 -17.43 -8.59
N TYR A 64 -27.38 -18.35 -8.64
CA TYR A 64 -28.37 -18.41 -9.71
C TYR A 64 -29.19 -17.11 -9.85
N LEU A 65 -29.62 -16.52 -8.72
CA LEU A 65 -30.38 -15.28 -8.74
C LEU A 65 -29.52 -14.07 -9.11
N GLN A 66 -28.22 -14.06 -8.76
CA GLN A 66 -27.24 -13.06 -9.20
C GLN A 66 -26.94 -13.18 -10.69
N ASP A 67 -26.65 -14.39 -11.18
CA ASP A 67 -26.39 -14.70 -12.59
C ASP A 67 -27.57 -14.31 -13.49
N ASN A 68 -28.80 -14.48 -12.99
CA ASN A 68 -30.02 -14.08 -13.69
C ASN A 68 -30.47 -12.63 -13.37
N SER A 69 -29.63 -11.83 -12.70
CA SER A 69 -29.89 -10.42 -12.36
C SER A 69 -31.22 -10.20 -11.60
N ARG A 70 -31.70 -11.22 -10.87
CA ARG A 70 -32.93 -11.15 -10.06
C ARG A 70 -32.68 -10.57 -8.69
N ILE A 71 -31.50 -10.83 -8.14
CA ILE A 71 -31.00 -10.19 -6.94
C ILE A 71 -29.57 -9.72 -7.22
N GLY A 72 -29.16 -8.67 -6.54
CA GLY A 72 -27.82 -8.12 -6.68
C GLY A 72 -27.71 -6.93 -5.76
N THR A 73 -26.48 -6.52 -5.45
CA THR A 73 -26.27 -5.26 -4.75
C THR A 73 -26.34 -4.16 -5.81
N LEU A 74 -27.48 -3.47 -5.92
CA LEU A 74 -27.57 -2.25 -6.74
C LEU A 74 -26.78 -1.16 -6.02
N ARG A 75 -25.51 -0.97 -6.39
CA ARG A 75 -24.66 0.09 -5.83
C ARG A 75 -24.84 1.37 -6.65
N SER A 76 -25.88 2.14 -6.33
CA SER A 76 -26.34 3.32 -7.08
C SER A 76 -25.44 4.57 -6.99
N HIS A 77 -24.29 4.50 -6.30
CA HIS A 77 -23.50 5.69 -5.96
C HIS A 77 -22.08 5.72 -6.51
N TYR A 78 -21.62 4.69 -7.22
CA TYR A 78 -20.28 4.75 -7.83
C TYR A 78 -20.15 5.86 -8.84
N ASP A 79 -21.23 6.33 -9.45
CA ASP A 79 -21.12 7.43 -10.39
C ASP A 79 -20.68 8.75 -9.76
N LYS A 80 -20.90 8.92 -8.45
CA LYS A 80 -20.58 10.13 -7.71
C LYS A 80 -19.31 10.01 -6.85
N HIS A 81 -18.91 8.78 -6.48
CA HIS A 81 -17.79 8.53 -5.58
C HIS A 81 -16.79 7.53 -6.20
N ARG A 82 -16.10 7.98 -7.26
CA ARG A 82 -14.93 7.29 -7.83
C ARG A 82 -13.68 8.08 -7.51
N ARG A 83 -12.59 7.38 -7.30
CA ARG A 83 -11.25 7.98 -7.26
C ARG A 83 -10.35 7.24 -8.23
N TYR A 84 -9.72 7.99 -9.12
CA TYR A 84 -8.68 7.49 -10.01
C TYR A 84 -7.37 7.54 -9.25
N VAL A 85 -6.63 6.44 -9.26
CA VAL A 85 -5.35 6.34 -8.54
C VAL A 85 -4.29 5.82 -9.49
N ASP A 86 -3.29 6.66 -9.74
CA ASP A 86 -2.15 6.29 -10.57
C ASP A 86 -1.32 5.21 -9.89
N LEU A 87 -0.99 4.17 -10.64
CA LEU A 87 -0.10 3.11 -10.20
C LEU A 87 1.36 3.53 -10.39
N TYR A 88 2.20 3.23 -9.41
CA TYR A 88 3.66 3.30 -9.55
C TYR A 88 4.18 2.07 -10.29
N LEU A 89 3.80 1.93 -11.57
CA LEU A 89 4.15 0.76 -12.39
C LEU A 89 5.65 0.52 -12.47
N GLN A 90 6.47 1.57 -12.55
CA GLN A 90 7.93 1.41 -12.54
C GLN A 90 8.41 0.74 -11.25
N ALA A 91 7.91 1.17 -10.08
CA ALA A 91 8.29 0.58 -8.80
C ALA A 91 7.82 -0.88 -8.68
N ILE A 92 6.58 -1.17 -9.11
CA ILE A 92 6.05 -2.53 -9.15
C ILE A 92 6.91 -3.40 -10.07
N PHE A 93 7.19 -2.93 -11.29
CA PHE A 93 8.02 -3.63 -12.27
C PHE A 93 9.41 -3.94 -11.72
N ASP A 94 10.13 -2.94 -11.20
CA ASP A 94 11.49 -3.11 -10.70
C ASP A 94 11.54 -4.11 -9.54
N SER A 95 10.58 -4.02 -8.61
CA SER A 95 10.49 -4.93 -7.48
C SER A 95 10.21 -6.38 -7.92
N LEU A 96 9.25 -6.57 -8.83
CA LEU A 96 8.92 -7.89 -9.38
C LEU A 96 10.10 -8.46 -10.19
N VAL A 97 10.77 -7.65 -11.02
CA VAL A 97 11.94 -8.09 -11.79
C VAL A 97 13.05 -8.58 -10.87
N VAL A 98 13.33 -7.90 -9.75
CA VAL A 98 14.33 -8.36 -8.76
C VAL A 98 13.96 -9.73 -8.19
N LEU A 99 12.70 -9.91 -7.80
CA LEU A 99 12.22 -11.17 -7.25
C LEU A 99 12.26 -12.31 -8.28
N TYR A 100 11.75 -12.07 -9.49
CA TYR A 100 11.67 -13.09 -10.54
C TYR A 100 13.04 -13.40 -11.14
N THR A 101 13.97 -12.44 -11.16
CA THR A 101 15.39 -12.70 -11.47
C THR A 101 15.93 -13.82 -10.58
N THR A 102 15.59 -13.79 -9.29
CA THR A 102 16.01 -14.82 -8.32
C THR A 102 15.34 -16.17 -8.59
N LEU A 103 14.06 -16.19 -8.97
CA LEU A 103 13.34 -17.42 -9.35
C LEU A 103 13.91 -18.05 -10.62
N PHE A 104 14.10 -17.26 -11.68
CA PHE A 104 14.68 -17.72 -12.94
C PHE A 104 16.11 -18.22 -12.75
N LEU A 105 16.92 -17.55 -11.92
CA LEU A 105 18.26 -18.00 -11.59
C LEU A 105 18.24 -19.36 -10.86
N ALA A 106 17.34 -19.54 -9.89
CA ALA A 106 17.22 -20.79 -9.14
C ALA A 106 16.86 -21.98 -10.04
N GLN A 107 16.09 -21.74 -11.10
CA GLN A 107 15.66 -22.78 -12.06
C GLN A 107 16.32 -22.66 -13.43
N TRP A 108 17.48 -22.00 -13.53
CA TRP A 108 18.08 -21.63 -14.80
C TRP A 108 18.36 -22.81 -15.73
N HIS A 109 18.64 -23.98 -15.16
CA HIS A 109 18.88 -25.22 -15.90
C HIS A 109 17.69 -25.64 -16.80
N HIS A 110 16.46 -25.24 -16.49
CA HIS A 110 15.30 -25.48 -17.35
C HIS A 110 15.24 -24.55 -18.56
N PHE A 111 15.74 -23.32 -18.42
CA PHE A 111 15.58 -22.25 -19.41
C PHE A 111 16.81 -22.05 -20.29
N LYS A 112 18.00 -22.45 -19.82
CA LYS A 112 19.30 -22.13 -20.45
C LYS A 112 19.33 -22.35 -21.96
N ARG A 113 19.01 -23.57 -22.43
CA ARG A 113 19.08 -23.94 -23.85
C ARG A 113 18.08 -23.15 -24.71
N PHE A 114 16.91 -22.82 -24.17
CA PHE A 114 15.93 -22.00 -24.87
C PHE A 114 16.41 -20.55 -24.95
N MET A 115 16.93 -20.02 -23.85
CA MET A 115 17.41 -18.63 -23.76
C MET A 115 18.66 -18.35 -24.61
N GLU A 116 19.43 -19.37 -25.02
CA GLU A 116 20.56 -19.21 -25.96
C GLU A 116 20.14 -18.62 -27.32
N GLN A 117 18.86 -18.70 -27.68
CA GLN A 117 18.30 -18.15 -28.92
C GLN A 117 17.99 -16.64 -28.81
N PHE A 118 17.94 -16.11 -27.59
CA PHE A 118 17.56 -14.72 -27.32
C PHE A 118 18.75 -13.97 -26.72
N THR A 119 19.28 -13.01 -27.47
CA THR A 119 20.44 -12.22 -27.01
C THR A 119 19.98 -11.13 -26.05
N PRO A 120 20.40 -11.14 -24.77
CA PRO A 120 20.04 -10.09 -23.83
C PRO A 120 20.76 -8.78 -24.18
N PRO A 121 20.20 -7.61 -23.81
CA PRO A 121 20.89 -6.34 -23.92
C PRO A 121 22.24 -6.33 -23.18
N GLN A 122 23.16 -5.47 -23.61
CA GLN A 122 24.47 -5.35 -23.00
C GLN A 122 24.38 -5.07 -21.49
N GLY A 123 25.14 -5.82 -20.68
CA GLY A 123 25.17 -5.66 -19.23
C GLY A 123 23.99 -6.31 -18.49
N VAL A 124 23.05 -6.95 -19.19
CA VAL A 124 21.90 -7.65 -18.58
C VAL A 124 22.14 -9.15 -18.62
N SER A 125 21.98 -9.82 -17.47
CA SER A 125 22.04 -11.29 -17.41
C SER A 125 20.85 -11.94 -18.12
N SER A 126 21.02 -13.15 -18.65
CA SER A 126 19.93 -13.84 -19.37
C SER A 126 18.71 -14.14 -18.49
N TRP A 127 18.90 -14.43 -17.19
CA TRP A 127 17.79 -14.66 -16.26
C TRP A 127 17.09 -13.35 -15.86
N THR A 128 17.82 -12.23 -15.74
CA THR A 128 17.19 -10.90 -15.59
C THR A 128 16.39 -10.53 -16.84
N TYR A 129 16.91 -10.84 -18.03
CA TYR A 129 16.21 -10.59 -19.27
C TYR A 129 14.91 -11.40 -19.39
N ALA A 130 14.93 -12.69 -19.00
CA ALA A 130 13.73 -13.51 -18.90
C ALA A 130 12.71 -12.95 -17.88
N ALA A 131 13.18 -12.51 -16.71
CA ALA A 131 12.32 -11.87 -15.70
C ALA A 131 11.65 -10.60 -16.22
N ARG A 132 12.41 -9.71 -16.89
CA ARG A 132 11.88 -8.49 -17.51
C ARG A 132 10.79 -8.81 -18.52
N ALA A 133 11.04 -9.76 -19.42
CA ALA A 133 10.06 -10.17 -20.41
C ALA A 133 8.78 -10.69 -19.75
N TYR A 134 8.93 -11.57 -18.74
CA TYR A 134 7.81 -12.19 -18.04
C TYR A 134 6.91 -11.16 -17.34
N ILE A 135 7.52 -10.23 -16.60
CA ILE A 135 6.79 -9.18 -15.89
C ILE A 135 6.22 -8.13 -16.87
N SER A 136 6.92 -7.82 -17.96
CA SER A 136 6.41 -6.90 -18.99
C SER A 136 5.11 -7.39 -19.61
N VAL A 137 5.05 -8.67 -19.99
CA VAL A 137 3.82 -9.28 -20.52
C VAL A 137 2.72 -9.32 -19.45
N TRP A 138 3.05 -9.64 -18.20
CA TRP A 138 2.07 -9.57 -17.11
C TRP A 138 1.48 -8.16 -16.92
N ILE A 139 2.28 -7.09 -17.01
CA ILE A 139 1.78 -5.70 -16.91
C ILE A 139 0.88 -5.36 -18.10
N HIS A 140 1.22 -5.81 -19.31
CA HIS A 140 0.34 -5.65 -20.47
C HIS A 140 -1.00 -6.34 -20.22
N ASP A 141 -0.99 -7.60 -19.79
CA ASP A 141 -2.23 -8.34 -19.52
C ASP A 141 -3.01 -7.79 -18.32
N LEU A 142 -2.33 -7.13 -17.37
CA LEU A 142 -2.97 -6.38 -16.28
C LEU A 142 -3.82 -5.22 -16.81
N TYR A 143 -3.37 -4.51 -17.87
CA TYR A 143 -4.18 -3.49 -18.54
C TYR A 143 -5.45 -4.10 -19.11
N VAL A 144 -5.34 -5.22 -19.83
CA VAL A 144 -6.49 -5.87 -20.47
C VAL A 144 -7.50 -6.33 -19.40
N SER A 145 -7.03 -6.92 -18.30
CA SER A 145 -7.89 -7.31 -17.17
C SER A 145 -8.59 -6.11 -16.51
N ASN A 146 -7.87 -5.01 -16.30
CA ASN A 146 -8.45 -3.80 -15.71
C ASN A 146 -9.46 -3.14 -16.66
N ARG A 147 -9.16 -3.08 -17.95
CA ARG A 147 -10.08 -2.59 -18.97
C ARG A 147 -11.40 -3.34 -18.94
N ASP A 148 -11.37 -4.67 -18.90
CA ASP A 148 -12.56 -5.51 -18.87
C ASP A 148 -13.37 -5.32 -17.56
N ALA A 149 -12.67 -5.22 -16.42
CA ALA A 149 -13.30 -4.95 -15.13
C ALA A 149 -13.98 -3.58 -15.09
N VAL A 150 -13.28 -2.53 -15.54
CA VAL A 150 -13.77 -1.14 -15.57
C VAL A 150 -14.94 -1.00 -16.54
N LYS A 151 -14.89 -1.65 -17.71
CA LYS A 151 -15.99 -1.66 -18.69
C LYS A 151 -17.32 -2.13 -18.07
N LYS A 152 -17.26 -3.11 -17.16
CA LYS A 152 -18.42 -3.67 -16.47
C LYS A 152 -18.89 -2.79 -15.30
N LEU A 153 -17.99 -2.06 -14.65
CA LEU A 153 -18.27 -1.32 -13.41
C LEU A 153 -18.56 0.16 -13.61
N SER A 154 -17.89 0.81 -14.56
CA SER A 154 -17.97 2.24 -14.78
C SER A 154 -17.75 2.59 -16.26
N PRO A 155 -18.83 2.77 -17.04
CA PRO A 155 -18.74 3.20 -18.44
C PRO A 155 -18.01 4.53 -18.62
N LEU A 156 -18.11 5.43 -17.64
CA LEU A 156 -17.42 6.73 -17.65
C LEU A 156 -15.91 6.57 -17.46
N ALA A 157 -15.47 5.80 -16.45
CA ALA A 157 -14.05 5.55 -16.26
C ALA A 157 -13.45 4.80 -17.46
N PHE A 158 -14.22 3.87 -18.04
CA PHE A 158 -13.83 3.15 -19.24
C PHE A 158 -13.58 4.11 -20.41
N SER A 159 -14.52 5.03 -20.69
CA SER A 159 -14.36 5.98 -21.79
C SER A 159 -13.23 7.00 -21.56
N GLN A 160 -12.95 7.35 -20.30
CA GLN A 160 -11.89 8.30 -19.94
C GLN A 160 -10.49 7.70 -20.00
N HIS A 161 -10.30 6.46 -19.52
CA HIS A 161 -8.97 5.91 -19.25
C HIS A 161 -8.66 4.57 -19.93
N PHE A 162 -9.65 3.86 -20.47
CA PHE A 162 -9.49 2.48 -20.99
C PHE A 162 -10.11 2.29 -22.39
N SER A 163 -10.10 3.35 -23.20
CA SER A 163 -10.73 3.34 -24.52
C SER A 163 -9.99 2.46 -25.52
N HIS A 164 -8.66 2.40 -25.45
CA HIS A 164 -7.82 1.60 -26.35
C HIS A 164 -7.97 0.10 -26.09
N GLU A 165 -8.04 -0.69 -27.16
CA GLU A 165 -8.24 -2.13 -27.10
C GLU A 165 -6.92 -2.87 -27.32
N GLU A 166 -6.64 -3.81 -26.43
CA GLU A 166 -5.49 -4.71 -26.48
C GLU A 166 -5.97 -6.14 -26.21
N VAL A 167 -5.18 -7.12 -26.63
CA VAL A 167 -5.46 -8.54 -26.42
C VAL A 167 -4.47 -9.15 -25.45
N TYR A 168 -4.90 -10.19 -24.73
CA TYR A 168 -4.00 -10.92 -23.84
C TYR A 168 -2.87 -11.58 -24.63
N TYR A 169 -1.65 -11.45 -24.11
CA TYR A 169 -0.50 -12.24 -24.52
C TYR A 169 -0.51 -13.62 -23.86
N SER A 170 -0.94 -13.69 -22.60
CA SER A 170 -1.13 -14.93 -21.85
C SER A 170 -2.34 -14.86 -20.92
N TYR A 171 -3.02 -15.98 -20.74
CA TYR A 171 -4.03 -16.13 -19.70
C TYR A 171 -3.49 -16.86 -18.47
N GLU A 172 -2.24 -17.33 -18.50
CA GLU A 172 -1.65 -18.17 -17.46
C GLU A 172 -0.36 -17.56 -16.93
N TYR A 173 -0.28 -17.45 -15.61
CA TYR A 173 0.87 -16.97 -14.86
C TYR A 173 1.05 -17.81 -13.61
N ASP A 174 2.15 -17.63 -12.89
CA ASP A 174 2.27 -18.24 -11.58
C ASP A 174 1.24 -17.69 -10.58
N GLU A 175 0.92 -18.47 -9.56
CA GLU A 175 -0.12 -18.20 -8.58
C GLU A 175 0.01 -16.83 -7.90
N PHE A 176 1.24 -16.33 -7.69
CA PHE A 176 1.44 -15.01 -7.10
C PHE A 176 1.02 -13.89 -8.07
N LEU A 177 1.46 -13.92 -9.33
CA LEU A 177 1.05 -12.92 -10.32
C LEU A 177 -0.44 -12.96 -10.63
N ILE A 178 -1.07 -14.14 -10.58
CA ILE A 178 -2.53 -14.26 -10.72
C ILE A 178 -3.25 -13.56 -9.57
N ARG A 179 -2.82 -13.79 -8.32
CA ARG A 179 -3.40 -13.12 -7.14
C ARG A 179 -3.14 -11.62 -7.14
N LEU A 180 -1.97 -11.20 -7.61
CA LEU A 180 -1.64 -9.79 -7.75
C LEU A 180 -2.51 -9.11 -8.80
N ASN A 181 -2.67 -9.73 -9.97
CA ASN A 181 -3.56 -9.24 -11.03
C ASN A 181 -5.02 -9.17 -10.56
N ALA A 182 -5.48 -10.17 -9.81
CA ALA A 182 -6.81 -10.17 -9.19
C ALA A 182 -6.96 -9.03 -8.16
N SER A 183 -5.89 -8.70 -7.43
CA SER A 183 -5.91 -7.65 -6.42
C SER A 183 -5.94 -6.26 -7.04
N ILE A 184 -5.09 -5.98 -8.05
CA ILE A 184 -5.01 -4.69 -8.76
C ILE A 184 -6.15 -4.60 -9.77
N ARG A 185 -7.34 -4.30 -9.25
CA ARG A 185 -8.58 -4.05 -9.99
C ARG A 185 -9.38 -2.95 -9.30
N PRO A 186 -10.45 -2.42 -9.91
CA PRO A 186 -11.34 -1.49 -9.23
C PRO A 186 -11.76 -2.03 -7.85
N THR A 187 -11.45 -1.29 -6.80
CA THR A 187 -11.56 -1.78 -5.42
C THR A 187 -12.43 -0.84 -4.61
N HIS A 188 -13.42 -1.41 -3.92
CA HIS A 188 -14.34 -0.67 -3.08
C HIS A 188 -13.85 -0.69 -1.64
N ILE A 189 -13.68 0.49 -1.05
CA ILE A 189 -13.24 0.65 0.35
C ILE A 189 -14.43 1.06 1.21
N LYS A 190 -14.71 0.27 2.24
CA LYS A 190 -15.79 0.46 3.21
C LYS A 190 -15.26 1.08 4.50
N GLY A 191 -16.17 1.68 5.28
CA GLY A 191 -15.86 2.16 6.63
C GLY A 191 -14.90 3.35 6.64
N THR A 192 -14.82 4.10 5.54
CA THR A 192 -14.12 5.39 5.45
C THR A 192 -15.14 6.52 5.31
N MET A 193 -14.69 7.78 5.35
CA MET A 193 -15.57 8.95 5.29
C MET A 193 -16.44 8.99 4.02
N GLU A 194 -15.99 8.36 2.94
CA GLU A 194 -16.70 8.28 1.66
C GLU A 194 -16.71 6.85 1.15
N ASP A 195 -17.89 6.30 0.86
CA ASP A 195 -18.04 4.98 0.26
C ASP A 195 -17.61 5.02 -1.23
N THR A 196 -16.34 4.70 -1.49
CA THR A 196 -15.65 5.07 -2.73
C THR A 196 -15.11 3.87 -3.49
N LEU A 197 -15.28 3.89 -4.82
CA LEU A 197 -14.60 2.96 -5.73
C LEU A 197 -13.28 3.56 -6.20
N TYR A 198 -12.18 2.90 -5.87
CA TYR A 198 -10.84 3.25 -6.32
C TYR A 198 -10.53 2.51 -7.61
N ILE A 199 -10.18 3.23 -8.66
CA ILE A 199 -9.91 2.70 -9.99
C ILE A 199 -8.42 2.87 -10.28
N PRO A 200 -7.67 1.77 -10.46
CA PRO A 200 -6.24 1.85 -10.76
C PRO A 200 -6.04 2.40 -12.18
N ILE A 201 -5.22 3.43 -12.32
CA ILE A 201 -4.78 3.98 -13.60
C ILE A 201 -3.34 3.53 -13.82
N LEU A 202 -3.11 2.74 -14.86
CA LEU A 202 -1.78 2.18 -15.16
C LEU A 202 -0.81 3.28 -15.61
N ASP A 203 -1.25 4.09 -16.56
CA ASP A 203 -0.54 5.27 -17.03
C ASP A 203 -1.60 6.32 -17.45
N PRO A 204 -1.45 7.60 -17.07
CA PRO A 204 -2.41 8.62 -17.45
C PRO A 204 -2.35 9.00 -18.94
N ASN A 205 -1.22 8.76 -19.61
CA ASN A 205 -0.96 9.11 -21.02
C ASN A 205 -0.20 7.97 -21.75
N PRO A 206 -0.83 6.80 -21.92
CA PRO A 206 -0.18 5.66 -22.55
C PRO A 206 0.08 5.93 -24.04
N ASN A 207 1.23 5.47 -24.54
CA ASN A 207 1.57 5.55 -25.96
C ASN A 207 1.42 4.17 -26.64
N TRP A 208 0.23 3.88 -27.14
CA TRP A 208 -0.09 2.61 -27.80
C TRP A 208 0.63 2.37 -29.14
N ASN A 209 1.38 3.35 -29.65
CA ASN A 209 2.12 3.20 -30.91
C ASN A 209 3.50 2.54 -30.72
N VAL A 210 3.88 2.20 -29.48
CA VAL A 210 5.16 1.55 -29.16
C VAL A 210 4.92 0.32 -28.30
N ASN A 211 5.85 -0.63 -28.32
CA ASN A 211 5.76 -1.86 -27.52
C ASN A 211 5.70 -1.62 -25.99
N ASN A 212 6.17 -0.45 -25.53
CA ASN A 212 6.17 -0.06 -24.12
C ASN A 212 5.19 1.09 -23.91
N SER A 213 3.89 0.78 -23.92
CA SER A 213 2.83 1.79 -23.86
C SER A 213 2.83 2.61 -22.56
N PHE A 214 3.42 2.09 -21.48
CA PHE A 214 3.39 2.70 -20.14
C PHE A 214 4.73 3.35 -19.74
N HIS A 215 5.61 3.58 -20.71
CA HIS A 215 6.90 4.28 -20.50
C HIS A 215 7.81 3.65 -19.42
N ILE A 216 7.71 2.33 -19.20
CA ILE A 216 8.48 1.60 -18.19
C ILE A 216 9.92 1.39 -18.66
N GLN A 217 10.90 1.77 -17.85
CA GLN A 217 12.30 1.54 -18.16
C GLN A 217 12.61 0.04 -18.14
N ASN A 218 13.44 -0.43 -19.10
CA ASN A 218 13.80 -1.83 -19.27
C ASN A 218 12.65 -2.79 -19.61
N PHE A 219 11.52 -2.27 -20.09
CA PHE A 219 10.40 -3.08 -20.55
C PHE A 219 10.77 -3.93 -21.76
N VAL A 220 10.41 -5.21 -21.74
CA VAL A 220 10.72 -6.18 -22.80
C VAL A 220 9.43 -6.87 -23.25
N LEU A 221 8.92 -6.49 -24.43
CA LEU A 221 7.79 -7.17 -25.06
C LEU A 221 8.29 -8.04 -26.20
N ASN A 222 8.30 -9.36 -25.99
CA ASN A 222 8.70 -10.35 -27.00
C ASN A 222 7.81 -11.60 -26.88
N TYR A 223 6.92 -11.78 -27.85
CA TYR A 223 5.93 -12.87 -27.85
C TYR A 223 6.58 -14.27 -27.86
N ASP A 224 7.54 -14.50 -28.75
CA ASP A 224 8.18 -15.81 -28.91
C ASP A 224 8.94 -16.23 -27.66
N LEU A 225 9.65 -15.29 -27.04
CA LEU A 225 10.33 -15.48 -25.78
C LEU A 225 9.33 -15.91 -24.70
N ILE A 226 8.20 -15.21 -24.59
CA ILE A 226 7.26 -15.42 -23.49
C ILE A 226 6.45 -16.69 -23.64
N SER A 227 5.97 -16.96 -24.85
CA SER A 227 5.30 -18.21 -25.19
C SER A 227 6.19 -19.42 -24.83
N GLY A 228 7.48 -19.36 -25.17
CA GLY A 228 8.42 -20.43 -24.82
C GLY A 228 8.74 -20.51 -23.32
N LEU A 229 8.89 -19.37 -22.61
CA LEU A 229 9.10 -19.37 -21.16
C LEU A 229 7.91 -20.02 -20.43
N ILE A 230 6.69 -19.62 -20.75
CA ILE A 230 5.46 -20.17 -20.15
C ILE A 230 5.31 -21.66 -20.52
N GLY A 231 5.59 -22.04 -21.77
CA GLY A 231 5.62 -23.44 -22.19
C GLY A 231 6.54 -24.29 -21.32
N ILE A 232 7.78 -23.83 -21.09
CA ILE A 232 8.75 -24.53 -20.22
C ILE A 232 8.25 -24.61 -18.78
N MET A 233 7.69 -23.53 -18.23
CA MET A 233 7.15 -23.51 -16.86
C MET A 233 6.04 -24.56 -16.68
N LYS A 234 5.12 -24.65 -17.64
CA LYS A 234 4.02 -25.62 -17.65
C LYS A 234 4.51 -27.06 -17.81
N ASP A 235 5.44 -27.30 -18.73
CA ASP A 235 5.97 -28.64 -19.01
C ASP A 235 6.77 -29.20 -17.84
N ARG A 236 7.58 -28.37 -17.18
CA ARG A 236 8.41 -28.79 -16.05
C ARG A 236 7.64 -28.92 -14.74
N LYS A 237 6.47 -28.28 -14.63
CA LYS A 237 5.64 -28.25 -13.42
C LYS A 237 6.37 -27.77 -12.16
N ALA A 238 7.47 -27.03 -12.35
CA ALA A 238 8.27 -26.45 -11.27
C ALA A 238 7.72 -25.08 -10.81
N TRP A 239 6.68 -24.60 -11.50
CA TRP A 239 5.97 -23.37 -11.21
C TRP A 239 4.48 -23.70 -11.02
N ASN A 240 3.85 -23.09 -10.02
CA ASN A 240 2.43 -23.22 -9.76
C ASN A 240 1.66 -22.28 -10.70
N MET A 241 1.37 -22.77 -11.90
CA MET A 241 0.69 -21.98 -12.94
C MET A 241 -0.83 -22.03 -12.76
N SER A 242 -1.47 -20.87 -12.86
CA SER A 242 -2.91 -20.65 -12.73
C SER A 242 -3.40 -19.68 -13.81
N THR A 243 -4.72 -19.66 -14.04
CA THR A 243 -5.35 -18.78 -15.04
C THR A 243 -5.79 -17.45 -14.44
N ILE A 244 -5.72 -16.36 -15.22
CA ILE A 244 -6.25 -15.05 -14.86
C ILE A 244 -7.74 -15.18 -14.51
N VAL A 245 -8.11 -14.66 -13.34
CA VAL A 245 -9.49 -14.66 -12.86
C VAL A 245 -10.32 -13.59 -13.56
N SER A 246 -11.62 -13.80 -13.73
CA SER A 246 -12.53 -12.87 -14.41
C SER A 246 -13.26 -11.88 -13.49
N ASP A 247 -12.88 -11.83 -12.21
CA ASP A 247 -13.53 -11.01 -11.19
C ASP A 247 -13.50 -9.52 -11.51
N THR A 248 -14.61 -8.80 -11.33
CA THR A 248 -14.64 -7.37 -11.66
C THR A 248 -14.03 -6.49 -10.56
N ILE A 249 -14.08 -6.94 -9.30
CA ILE A 249 -13.65 -6.17 -8.14
C ILE A 249 -12.34 -6.74 -7.60
N GLY A 250 -11.42 -5.83 -7.28
CA GLY A 250 -10.12 -6.14 -6.71
C GLY A 250 -10.13 -6.25 -5.19
N ARG A 251 -8.91 -6.31 -4.65
CA ARG A 251 -8.63 -6.37 -3.22
C ARG A 251 -7.69 -5.23 -2.85
N PRO A 252 -7.78 -4.66 -1.64
CA PRO A 252 -7.18 -3.35 -1.38
C PRO A 252 -5.68 -3.38 -1.04
N SER A 253 -4.99 -4.51 -1.25
CA SER A 253 -3.55 -4.63 -1.00
C SER A 253 -2.70 -3.60 -1.75
N TRP A 254 -3.13 -3.19 -2.95
CA TRP A 254 -2.46 -2.16 -3.77
C TRP A 254 -2.75 -0.72 -3.32
N LEU A 255 -3.66 -0.53 -2.36
CA LEU A 255 -4.02 0.78 -1.80
C LEU A 255 -3.36 1.04 -0.43
N PHE A 256 -2.51 0.13 0.05
CA PHE A 256 -1.76 0.37 1.28
C PHE A 256 -0.66 1.42 1.09
N ASP A 257 -0.48 2.26 2.11
CA ASP A 257 0.49 3.35 2.10
C ASP A 257 1.84 2.87 2.64
N TRP A 258 2.89 3.01 1.83
CA TRP A 258 4.26 2.73 2.25
C TRP A 258 5.00 3.99 2.71
N HIS A 259 5.83 3.82 3.73
CA HIS A 259 6.67 4.85 4.33
C HIS A 259 8.16 4.50 4.24
N ILE A 260 9.01 5.50 4.46
CA ILE A 260 10.47 5.47 4.18
C ILE A 260 11.19 4.36 4.94
N ASP A 261 10.68 3.96 6.09
CA ASP A 261 11.20 2.93 6.98
C ASP A 261 10.62 1.53 6.70
N ASN A 262 10.29 1.24 5.43
CA ASN A 262 9.79 -0.05 4.94
C ASN A 262 8.52 -0.55 5.66
N LYS A 263 7.78 0.38 6.25
CA LYS A 263 6.51 0.14 6.91
C LYS A 263 5.37 0.37 5.95
N CYS A 264 4.37 -0.49 6.04
CA CYS A 264 3.16 -0.42 5.24
C CYS A 264 1.95 -0.23 6.16
N CYS A 265 1.09 0.72 5.84
CA CYS A 265 -0.06 1.07 6.66
C CYS A 265 -1.37 0.94 5.87
N ALA A 266 -2.44 0.54 6.55
CA ALA A 266 -3.79 0.57 6.04
C ALA A 266 -4.51 1.82 6.56
N TRP A 267 -4.94 2.69 5.65
CA TRP A 267 -5.72 3.90 5.98
C TRP A 267 -7.23 3.64 6.03
N PHE A 268 -7.64 2.38 5.85
CA PHE A 268 -8.99 1.88 6.01
C PHE A 268 -9.03 0.72 7.01
N PRO A 269 -10.18 0.45 7.64
CA PRO A 269 -10.30 -0.63 8.62
C PRO A 269 -10.14 -2.01 7.95
N SER A 270 -9.72 -3.02 8.71
CA SER A 270 -9.60 -4.41 8.23
C SER A 270 -10.95 -5.04 7.94
N GLU A 271 -11.94 -4.79 8.81
CA GLU A 271 -13.27 -5.37 8.72
C GLU A 271 -13.94 -5.06 7.37
N GLY A 272 -14.20 -6.11 6.60
CA GLY A 272 -14.88 -6.03 5.32
C GLY A 272 -14.07 -5.46 4.16
N ASN A 273 -12.77 -5.16 4.36
CA ASN A 273 -11.86 -4.64 3.33
C ASN A 273 -10.72 -5.61 3.00
N TYR A 274 -9.94 -6.10 3.99
CA TYR A 274 -8.74 -6.90 3.71
C TYR A 274 -8.50 -8.05 4.69
N THR A 275 -7.76 -9.06 4.24
CA THR A 275 -7.30 -10.22 5.02
C THR A 275 -5.77 -10.26 5.10
N MET A 276 -5.22 -11.19 5.88
CA MET A 276 -3.77 -11.39 5.95
C MET A 276 -3.15 -11.85 4.62
N ASP A 277 -3.94 -12.42 3.72
CA ASP A 277 -3.49 -12.73 2.35
C ASP A 277 -3.17 -11.44 1.58
N ASP A 278 -3.98 -10.39 1.74
CA ASP A 278 -3.74 -9.09 1.13
C ASP A 278 -2.46 -8.45 1.67
N VAL A 279 -2.25 -8.56 2.98
CA VAL A 279 -1.01 -8.12 3.64
C VAL A 279 0.20 -8.89 3.11
N SER A 280 0.06 -10.19 2.87
CA SER A 280 1.12 -11.04 2.31
C SER A 280 1.44 -10.66 0.87
N ILE A 281 0.43 -10.37 0.04
CA ILE A 281 0.62 -9.88 -1.32
C ILE A 281 1.40 -8.55 -1.29
N ALA A 282 0.96 -7.59 -0.48
CA ALA A 282 1.67 -6.32 -0.33
C ALA A 282 3.10 -6.52 0.17
N TYR A 283 3.32 -7.40 1.15
CA TYR A 283 4.64 -7.73 1.68
C TYR A 283 5.59 -8.27 0.59
N ILE A 284 5.12 -9.21 -0.24
CA ILE A 284 5.93 -9.78 -1.32
C ILE A 284 6.28 -8.70 -2.35
N ILE A 285 5.31 -7.89 -2.80
CA ILE A 285 5.58 -6.75 -3.70
C ILE A 285 6.59 -5.79 -3.07
N GLY A 286 6.44 -5.51 -1.77
CA GLY A 286 7.40 -4.76 -0.96
C GLY A 286 7.67 -3.33 -1.40
N VAL A 287 6.77 -2.73 -2.18
CA VAL A 287 6.84 -1.34 -2.64
C VAL A 287 5.45 -0.72 -2.69
N ALA A 288 5.39 0.61 -2.67
CA ALA A 288 4.15 1.34 -2.91
C ALA A 288 3.63 1.06 -4.32
N CYS A 289 2.40 0.55 -4.41
CA CYS A 289 1.69 0.47 -5.69
C CYS A 289 1.09 1.81 -6.09
N THR A 290 0.86 2.72 -5.15
CA THR A 290 0.14 3.99 -5.34
C THR A 290 0.77 5.11 -4.49
N PRO A 291 0.48 6.40 -4.79
CA PRO A 291 0.75 7.50 -3.87
C PRO A 291 0.06 7.27 -2.52
N LYS A 292 0.53 7.96 -1.48
CA LYS A 292 -0.13 7.90 -0.16
C LYS A 292 -1.55 8.45 -0.23
N LEU A 293 -2.53 7.65 0.18
CA LEU A 293 -3.96 7.99 0.15
C LEU A 293 -4.55 8.23 1.54
N GLY A 294 -3.79 7.93 2.60
CA GLY A 294 -4.27 8.07 3.96
C GLY A 294 -4.67 9.50 4.32
N PRO A 295 -5.63 9.68 5.25
CA PRO A 295 -5.94 11.00 5.79
C PRO A 295 -4.68 11.62 6.39
N ARG A 296 -4.49 12.92 6.13
CA ARG A 296 -3.32 13.67 6.57
C ARG A 296 -3.72 15.01 7.20
N ASP A 297 -3.07 15.33 8.31
CA ASP A 297 -3.15 16.61 8.98
C ASP A 297 -1.88 17.42 8.70
N VAL A 298 -2.03 18.46 7.89
CA VAL A 298 -0.93 19.28 7.38
C VAL A 298 -0.80 20.54 8.23
N ASP A 299 0.42 20.78 8.71
CA ASP A 299 0.79 22.00 9.44
C ASP A 299 1.08 23.16 8.48
N ASP A 300 1.19 24.37 9.02
CA ASP A 300 1.58 25.54 8.23
C ASP A 300 3.06 25.54 7.86
N TRP A 301 3.42 26.20 6.76
CA TRP A 301 4.80 26.35 6.31
C TRP A 301 5.63 27.16 7.30
N GLN A 302 6.78 26.61 7.68
CA GLN A 302 7.75 27.18 8.60
C GLN A 302 9.10 27.38 7.90
N ASN A 303 9.87 28.39 8.29
CA ASN A 303 11.23 28.57 7.78
C ASN A 303 12.19 27.60 8.48
N PHE A 304 13.15 27.04 7.76
CA PHE A 304 14.22 26.29 8.42
C PHE A 304 15.02 27.19 9.37
N PRO A 305 15.45 26.69 10.54
CA PRO A 305 16.35 27.43 11.42
C PRO A 305 17.59 27.89 10.66
N ASN A 306 17.96 29.16 10.81
CA ASN A 306 19.07 29.81 10.09
C ASN A 306 18.96 29.84 8.56
N GLY A 307 17.80 29.54 7.98
CA GLY A 307 17.59 29.57 6.53
C GLY A 307 18.38 28.50 5.76
N LEU A 308 18.78 27.41 6.43
CA LEU A 308 19.54 26.31 5.83
C LEU A 308 18.78 25.00 6.00
N VAL A 309 18.66 24.21 4.93
CA VAL A 309 18.13 22.84 5.00
C VAL A 309 19.22 21.93 5.58
N PRO A 310 19.00 21.24 6.72
CA PRO A 310 19.97 20.28 7.24
C PRO A 310 20.19 19.13 6.28
N GLN A 311 21.43 18.62 6.21
CA GLN A 311 21.76 17.47 5.34
C GLN A 311 20.94 16.22 5.70
N ASN A 312 20.70 15.99 6.99
CA ASN A 312 19.87 14.90 7.49
C ASN A 312 18.73 15.48 8.32
N VAL A 313 17.55 15.50 7.74
CA VAL A 313 16.35 16.00 8.41
C VAL A 313 15.72 14.87 9.22
N ASN A 314 15.84 14.94 10.54
CA ASN A 314 15.05 14.11 11.45
C ASN A 314 13.74 14.84 11.75
N VAL A 315 12.63 14.26 11.30
CA VAL A 315 11.30 14.85 11.38
C VAL A 315 10.84 15.09 12.83
N ASN A 316 11.35 14.30 13.78
CA ASN A 316 11.01 14.42 15.20
C ASN A 316 11.64 15.64 15.89
N ASP A 317 12.62 16.28 15.27
CA ASP A 317 13.29 17.47 15.83
C ASP A 317 12.49 18.76 15.59
N TYR A 318 11.39 18.68 14.85
CA TYR A 318 10.56 19.81 14.47
C TYR A 318 9.21 19.76 15.17
N GLU A 319 8.75 20.92 15.61
CA GLU A 319 7.46 21.10 16.28
C GLU A 319 6.43 21.71 15.32
N ARG A 320 5.15 21.41 15.57
CA ARG A 320 4.06 22.02 14.82
C ARG A 320 3.81 23.43 15.32
N ILE A 321 3.36 24.31 14.43
CA ILE A 321 2.84 25.64 14.83
C ILE A 321 1.35 25.56 15.13
N VAL A 322 0.62 24.77 14.35
CA VAL A 322 -0.82 24.59 14.51
C VAL A 322 -1.11 23.29 15.25
N ASP A 323 -2.02 23.38 16.23
CA ASP A 323 -2.53 22.23 16.95
C ASP A 323 -3.13 21.18 16.00
N ARG A 324 -2.96 19.92 16.38
CA ARG A 324 -3.46 18.79 15.59
C ARG A 324 -4.97 18.76 15.57
N ARG A 325 -5.53 18.48 14.39
CA ARG A 325 -6.98 18.47 14.13
C ARG A 325 -7.60 17.11 14.40
N PHE A 326 -6.87 16.02 14.15
CA PHE A 326 -7.34 14.66 14.38
C PHE A 326 -6.19 13.68 14.59
N PHE A 327 -6.53 12.52 15.15
CA PHE A 327 -5.61 11.45 15.52
C PHE A 327 -6.06 10.11 14.96
N GLY A 328 -5.10 9.26 14.59
CA GLY A 328 -5.31 7.90 14.12
C GLY A 328 -4.91 6.85 15.16
N SER A 329 -5.21 5.59 14.87
CA SER A 329 -4.74 4.45 15.69
C SER A 329 -3.24 4.21 15.50
N TYR A 330 -2.72 4.51 14.33
CA TYR A 330 -1.30 4.54 14.02
C TYR A 330 -0.99 5.81 13.22
N GLU A 331 0.17 6.40 13.45
CA GLU A 331 0.50 7.71 12.89
C GLU A 331 1.93 7.74 12.37
N VAL A 332 2.11 8.39 11.24
CA VAL A 332 3.44 8.59 10.65
C VAL A 332 3.62 10.06 10.32
N ARG A 333 4.63 10.69 10.93
CA ARG A 333 5.00 12.07 10.61
C ARG A 333 6.00 12.10 9.47
N THR A 334 5.74 12.96 8.51
CA THR A 334 6.64 13.27 7.39
C THR A 334 6.86 14.77 7.30
N LEU A 335 7.88 15.18 6.56
CA LEU A 335 8.24 16.58 6.36
C LEU A 335 8.32 16.87 4.87
N GLU A 336 7.58 17.87 4.43
CA GLU A 336 7.64 18.39 3.07
C GLU A 336 8.49 19.66 3.04
N GLN A 337 9.28 19.83 1.98
CA GLN A 337 10.20 20.97 1.82
C GLN A 337 9.86 21.75 0.57
N ARG A 338 10.02 23.08 0.64
CA ARG A 338 9.97 23.95 -0.54
C ARG A 338 10.99 25.06 -0.44
N GLN A 339 11.28 25.69 -1.57
CA GLN A 339 11.96 26.98 -1.61
C GLN A 339 10.96 28.02 -2.07
N TYR A 340 10.96 29.18 -1.42
CA TYR A 340 10.12 30.31 -1.83
C TYR A 340 10.99 31.55 -2.07
N LEU A 341 10.63 32.30 -3.10
CA LEU A 341 11.27 33.55 -3.48
C LEU A 341 10.79 34.68 -2.57
N LEU A 342 11.67 35.17 -1.71
CA LEU A 342 11.44 36.42 -1.00
C LEU A 342 11.68 37.55 -1.99
N CYS A 343 10.59 38.13 -2.52
CA CYS A 343 10.70 39.38 -3.26
C CYS A 343 10.91 40.49 -2.24
N SER A 344 12.13 41.01 -2.15
CA SER A 344 12.45 42.14 -1.31
C SER A 344 11.95 43.42 -1.99
N THR A 345 10.64 43.68 -1.94
CA THR A 345 10.18 45.06 -2.09
C THR A 345 10.67 45.80 -0.85
N VAL A 346 11.66 46.67 -1.04
CA VAL A 346 12.13 47.61 -0.03
C VAL A 346 10.97 48.56 0.27
N GLU A 347 10.14 48.21 1.25
CA GLU A 347 9.33 49.18 1.98
C GLU A 347 9.66 49.04 3.47
N GLU A 348 10.15 50.13 4.02
CA GLU A 348 10.45 50.35 5.41
C GLU A 348 9.24 49.98 6.28
N VAL A 349 9.35 48.89 7.05
CA VAL A 349 8.64 48.79 8.33
C VAL A 349 9.68 48.79 9.44
N ALA A 350 10.40 49.91 9.53
CA ALA A 350 10.86 50.36 10.82
C ALA A 350 9.60 50.69 11.66
N THR A 351 9.54 50.13 12.86
CA THR A 351 8.55 50.38 13.92
C THR A 351 7.15 49.78 13.77
N SER A 352 6.98 48.50 14.13
CA SER A 352 5.90 48.12 15.06
C SER A 352 6.10 46.71 15.63
N MET A 353 6.92 46.59 16.68
CA MET A 353 6.74 45.57 17.74
C MET A 353 7.56 45.98 18.96
N ARG A 354 7.04 46.94 19.72
CA ARG A 354 7.46 47.17 21.10
C ARG A 354 6.27 46.88 22.01
N SER A 355 6.21 45.64 22.50
CA SER A 355 5.88 45.29 23.87
C SER A 355 4.76 46.13 24.54
N THR A 356 3.53 45.63 24.50
CA THR A 356 2.51 45.91 25.52
C THR A 356 2.90 45.20 26.82
N ARG A 357 3.87 45.76 27.56
CA ARG A 357 4.13 45.39 28.96
C ARG A 357 3.82 46.59 29.84
N ARG A 358 2.80 46.41 30.68
CA ARG A 358 2.26 47.35 31.69
C ARG A 358 3.37 48.16 32.39
N LYS A 359 3.27 49.49 32.36
CA LYS A 359 4.07 50.39 33.17
C LYS A 359 3.38 50.69 34.49
N THR A 360 3.94 50.18 35.58
CA THR A 360 3.85 50.77 36.92
C THR A 360 4.75 52.00 37.01
N LYS A 361 4.25 53.00 37.75
CA LYS A 361 4.71 54.37 37.89
C LYS A 361 5.93 54.47 38.81
N LYS A 362 6.99 55.21 38.42
CA LYS A 362 7.84 55.97 39.37
C LYS A 362 8.70 57.04 38.67
N ASP A 363 8.68 58.20 39.32
CA ASP A 363 9.31 59.52 39.11
C ASP A 363 10.85 59.46 39.00
N LYS A 364 11.48 60.16 38.03
CA LYS A 364 12.07 61.54 38.01
C LYS A 364 13.45 61.70 38.68
N GLN A 365 14.24 62.60 38.06
CA GLN A 365 15.52 63.23 38.45
C GLN A 365 16.81 62.49 38.05
N GLN A 366 17.90 63.12 37.58
CA GLN A 366 18.24 64.44 37.01
C GLN A 366 19.77 64.44 36.71
N LEU A 367 20.22 65.22 35.71
CA LEU A 367 21.56 65.85 35.51
C LEU A 367 22.84 64.96 35.43
N ALA A 368 23.95 65.33 34.77
CA ALA A 368 24.32 66.32 33.74
C ALA A 368 25.83 66.16 33.44
N SER A 369 26.27 66.57 32.22
CA SER A 369 27.59 67.16 31.85
C SER A 369 28.88 66.32 31.97
N LYS A 370 29.94 66.42 31.15
CA LYS A 370 30.39 67.34 30.07
C LYS A 370 31.67 66.78 29.40
N SER A 371 31.85 67.08 28.08
CA SER A 371 33.09 67.53 27.37
C SER A 371 34.35 66.63 27.33
N ALA A 372 35.28 66.64 26.36
CA ALA A 372 35.54 67.18 25.01
C ALA A 372 36.90 66.52 24.58
N ALA A 373 37.28 66.26 23.33
CA ALA A 373 37.96 67.18 22.39
C ALA A 373 38.66 66.32 21.28
N THR A 374 38.33 66.47 19.99
CA THR A 374 39.10 67.11 18.87
C THR A 374 40.20 66.29 18.14
N GLY A 375 40.07 66.23 16.81
CA GLY A 375 41.14 65.95 15.82
C GLY A 375 40.62 65.85 14.36
N ASN A 376 41.04 66.76 13.48
CA ASN A 376 40.57 67.08 12.11
C ASN A 376 41.28 66.25 10.97
N VAL A 377 40.63 65.75 9.88
CA VAL A 377 40.40 66.28 8.47
C VAL A 377 41.64 66.16 7.51
N PRO A 378 41.57 66.05 6.13
CA PRO A 378 40.61 65.52 5.11
C PRO A 378 41.25 64.64 3.98
N SER A 379 40.44 64.06 3.05
CA SER A 379 40.45 64.40 1.59
C SER A 379 39.70 63.40 0.68
N GLU A 380 38.73 63.96 -0.07
CA GLU A 380 38.25 63.73 -1.46
C GLU A 380 38.27 62.30 -2.06
N SER A 381 37.18 61.76 -2.63
CA SER A 381 36.59 62.24 -3.90
C SER A 381 35.41 61.36 -4.36
N GLY A 382 34.46 61.95 -5.09
CA GLY A 382 33.83 61.32 -6.27
C GLY A 382 32.55 60.50 -6.08
N LEU A 383 31.40 61.16 -6.23
CA LEU A 383 30.10 60.56 -6.56
C LEU A 383 30.01 60.18 -8.05
N SER A 384 29.05 59.28 -8.35
CA SER A 384 28.54 58.78 -9.65
C SER A 384 29.24 57.52 -10.18
N GLY A 385 28.57 56.42 -10.52
CA GLY A 385 27.14 56.13 -10.58
C GLY A 385 26.91 55.04 -11.64
N SER A 386 26.65 53.80 -11.23
CA SER A 386 25.80 52.81 -11.92
C SER A 386 25.81 51.48 -11.15
N SER A 387 25.30 51.48 -9.92
CA SER A 387 24.92 50.22 -9.28
C SER A 387 23.55 49.86 -9.82
N GLN A 388 23.52 48.97 -10.81
CA GLN A 388 22.30 48.26 -11.17
C GLN A 388 21.76 47.63 -9.87
N SER A 389 20.63 48.16 -9.38
CA SER A 389 19.84 47.53 -8.34
C SER A 389 19.21 46.27 -8.93
N GLY A 390 20.01 45.22 -9.05
CA GLY A 390 19.47 43.87 -9.20
C GLY A 390 18.77 43.53 -7.89
N GLU A 391 17.45 43.38 -7.94
CA GLU A 391 16.69 42.77 -6.86
C GLU A 391 17.37 41.46 -6.46
N ALA A 392 17.98 41.43 -5.27
CA ALA A 392 18.54 40.19 -4.75
C ALA A 392 17.35 39.31 -4.34
N GLN A 393 16.93 38.45 -5.27
CA GLN A 393 15.97 37.39 -5.03
C GLN A 393 16.57 36.42 -4.00
N GLN A 394 16.11 36.52 -2.75
CA GLN A 394 16.56 35.62 -1.69
C GLN A 394 15.64 34.39 -1.67
N LEU A 395 16.19 33.23 -2.01
CA LEU A 395 15.50 31.95 -1.83
C LEU A 395 15.54 31.56 -0.34
N VAL A 396 14.37 31.39 0.25
CA VAL A 396 14.23 30.95 1.64
C VAL A 396 13.68 29.53 1.66
N PRO A 397 14.39 28.57 2.28
CA PRO A 397 13.89 27.21 2.42
C PRO A 397 12.85 27.15 3.54
N GLN A 398 11.76 26.42 3.26
CA GLN A 398 10.67 26.18 4.20
C GLN A 398 10.38 24.69 4.32
N PHE A 399 9.80 24.31 5.45
CA PHE A 399 9.25 22.98 5.69
C PHE A 399 7.83 23.07 6.21
N GLN A 400 7.07 22.00 6.04
CA GLN A 400 5.81 21.79 6.77
C GLN A 400 5.75 20.35 7.26
N LEU A 401 5.16 20.15 8.44
CA LEU A 401 4.94 18.82 9.00
C LEU A 401 3.62 18.25 8.50
N ILE A 402 3.63 16.96 8.18
CA ILE A 402 2.46 16.23 7.73
C ILE A 402 2.32 14.98 8.61
N ASP A 403 1.23 14.93 9.39
CA ASP A 403 0.88 13.78 10.20
C ASP A 403 -0.14 12.92 9.44
N TRP A 404 0.29 11.75 8.97
CA TRP A 404 -0.57 10.76 8.32
C TRP A 404 -1.21 9.86 9.38
N THR A 405 -2.51 9.61 9.25
CA THR A 405 -3.27 8.80 10.22
C THR A 405 -3.78 7.51 9.58
N TYR A 406 -3.61 6.40 10.29
CA TYR A 406 -3.91 5.06 9.81
C TYR A 406 -4.71 4.26 10.84
N TYR A 407 -5.42 3.23 10.36
CA TYR A 407 -6.09 2.26 11.22
C TYR A 407 -5.10 1.20 11.71
N HIS A 408 -4.23 0.72 10.82
CA HIS A 408 -3.31 -0.36 11.15
C HIS A 408 -1.94 -0.17 10.50
N LEU A 409 -0.89 -0.49 11.24
CA LEU A 409 0.41 -0.83 10.67
C LEU A 409 0.38 -2.32 10.27
N VAL A 410 0.40 -2.61 8.97
CA VAL A 410 0.20 -3.97 8.43
C VAL A 410 1.50 -4.68 8.07
N VAL A 411 2.56 -3.94 7.70
CA VAL A 411 3.92 -4.48 7.55
C VAL A 411 4.86 -3.71 8.46
N LEU A 412 5.53 -4.43 9.35
CA LEU A 412 6.42 -3.86 10.37
C LEU A 412 7.83 -3.60 9.85
N ASN A 413 8.34 -4.52 9.03
CA ASN A 413 9.68 -4.46 8.46
C ASN A 413 9.73 -5.33 7.20
N LEU A 414 10.45 -4.85 6.19
CA LEU A 414 10.63 -5.53 4.92
C LEU A 414 12.01 -6.19 4.87
N ASP A 415 12.06 -7.47 4.54
CA ASP A 415 13.32 -8.20 4.32
C ASP A 415 13.28 -8.94 2.98
N ILE A 416 14.33 -8.77 2.16
CA ILE A 416 14.38 -9.31 0.81
C ILE A 416 14.45 -10.85 0.77
N HIS A 417 15.12 -11.47 1.75
CA HIS A 417 15.23 -12.92 1.82
C HIS A 417 13.89 -13.55 2.16
N THR A 418 13.18 -12.98 3.13
CA THR A 418 11.85 -13.41 3.56
C THR A 418 10.83 -13.23 2.42
N ARG A 419 10.88 -12.11 1.69
CA ARG A 419 10.05 -11.87 0.50
C ARG A 419 10.29 -12.91 -0.60
N SER A 420 11.56 -13.18 -0.90
CA SER A 420 11.94 -14.16 -1.91
C SER A 420 11.51 -15.57 -1.51
N GLY A 421 11.60 -15.90 -0.21
CA GLY A 421 11.09 -17.17 0.34
C GLY A 421 9.57 -17.30 0.21
N ALA A 422 8.82 -16.27 0.61
CA ALA A 422 7.37 -16.24 0.49
C ALA A 422 6.91 -16.36 -0.98
N LEU A 423 7.56 -15.66 -1.91
CA LEU A 423 7.29 -15.79 -3.33
C LEU A 423 7.54 -17.22 -3.82
N LYS A 424 8.67 -17.83 -3.46
CA LYS A 424 8.97 -19.23 -3.85
C LYS A 424 7.89 -20.19 -3.38
N MET A 425 7.40 -20.04 -2.14
CA MET A 425 6.33 -20.89 -1.61
C MET A 425 5.01 -20.78 -2.40
N MET A 426 4.75 -19.63 -3.02
CA MET A 426 3.56 -19.43 -3.85
C MET A 426 3.78 -19.84 -5.30
N ALA A 427 4.89 -19.40 -5.89
CA ALA A 427 5.16 -19.52 -7.31
C ALA A 427 5.77 -20.87 -7.71
N GLN A 428 6.38 -21.62 -6.78
CA GLN A 428 7.06 -22.90 -7.06
C GLN A 428 6.44 -24.06 -6.28
N SER A 429 6.50 -25.25 -6.87
CA SER A 429 5.96 -26.51 -6.34
C SER A 429 6.94 -27.29 -5.48
#